data_AF-A0A377ZV78-F1
#
_entry.id   AF-A0A377ZV78-F1
#
_cell.length_a   1.000
_cell.length_b   1.000
_cell.length_c   1.000
_cell.angle_alpha   90.00
_cell.angle_beta   90.00
_cell.angle_gamma   90.00
#
_symmetry.space_group_name_H-M   'P 1'
#
loop_
_entity.id
_entity.type
_entity.pdbx_description
1 polymer ?
#
loop_
_entity_poly.entity_id
_entity_poly.type
_entity_poly.pdbx_seq_one_letter_code
_entity_poly.pdbx_strand_id
1 'polypeptide(L)'
;MTGCPANLPLTHAPGQQHDTPFQAVVVEAHHCHQPQAFYAQLRQKGLTAIHFIPQLAAGDAALWGEFLCAVFHRWVREDIGRINILLFSETLSAWCGETLTQPGAPAANSACYGCPWLRLCRCGEQEDPLCAGYRQFYDFSGPYMRVMRDLRRQQRPPEALMPLLR
;
A
#
# COMPACT_ATOMS: atom_id res chain seq x y z
N MET A 1 -29.30 -45.72 11.85
CA MET A 1 -28.02 -45.85 11.09
C MET A 1 -28.35 -45.89 9.62
N THR A 2 -27.44 -45.39 8.78
CA THR A 2 -27.53 -45.06 7.34
C THR A 2 -28.18 -43.70 7.08
N GLY A 3 -27.55 -42.69 6.46
CA GLY A 3 -26.26 -42.57 5.78
C GLY A 3 -26.45 -41.52 4.68
N CYS A 4 -26.04 -40.27 4.94
CA CYS A 4 -26.13 -39.18 3.96
C CYS A 4 -25.08 -39.38 2.84
N PRO A 5 -25.40 -39.19 1.55
CA PRO A 5 -24.40 -39.29 0.50
C PRO A 5 -23.68 -37.95 0.23
N ALA A 6 -22.36 -38.09 0.14
CA ALA A 6 -21.44 -37.41 -0.78
C ALA A 6 -21.31 -35.87 -0.73
N ASN A 7 -20.29 -35.45 0.02
CA ASN A 7 -19.47 -34.28 -0.25
C ASN A 7 -18.97 -34.31 -1.71
N LEU A 8 -19.33 -33.33 -2.53
CA LEU A 8 -18.58 -33.00 -3.75
C LEU A 8 -17.45 -32.03 -3.38
N PRO A 9 -16.21 -32.22 -3.89
CA PRO A 9 -15.15 -31.26 -3.68
C PRO A 9 -15.47 -29.97 -4.44
N LEU A 10 -15.44 -28.84 -3.73
CA LEU A 10 -15.44 -27.51 -4.34
C LEU A 10 -14.17 -27.39 -5.19
N THR A 11 -14.34 -27.47 -6.50
CA THR A 11 -13.33 -27.07 -7.48
C THR A 11 -13.10 -25.57 -7.33
N HIS A 12 -12.05 -25.19 -6.62
CA HIS A 12 -11.54 -23.83 -6.68
C HIS A 12 -11.05 -23.56 -8.09
N ALA A 13 -11.70 -22.62 -8.77
CA ALA A 13 -11.20 -22.03 -10.00
C ALA A 13 -9.83 -21.39 -9.74
N PRO A 14 -8.85 -21.50 -10.65
CA PRO A 14 -7.58 -20.82 -10.51
C PRO A 14 -7.80 -19.32 -10.77
N GLY A 15 -8.13 -18.58 -9.70
CA GLY A 15 -7.94 -17.14 -9.67
C GLY A 15 -6.45 -16.86 -9.72
N GLN A 16 -6.01 -16.14 -10.74
CA GLN A 16 -4.62 -15.78 -10.97
C GLN A 16 -4.07 -14.94 -9.79
N GLN A 17 -3.51 -15.60 -8.78
CA GLN A 17 -2.63 -14.96 -7.82
C GLN A 17 -1.27 -14.79 -8.50
N HIS A 18 -0.92 -13.55 -8.84
CA HIS A 18 0.45 -13.18 -9.19
C HIS A 18 1.30 -13.30 -7.92
N ASP A 19 1.77 -14.51 -7.64
CA ASP A 19 2.59 -14.89 -6.50
C ASP A 19 4.04 -14.43 -6.69
N THR A 20 4.26 -13.12 -6.87
CA THR A 20 5.61 -12.57 -6.71
C THR A 20 5.77 -12.26 -5.22
N PRO A 21 6.60 -13.02 -4.47
CA PRO A 21 6.77 -12.77 -3.06
C PRO A 21 7.40 -11.39 -2.87
N PHE A 22 6.70 -10.49 -2.20
CA PHE A 22 7.27 -9.22 -1.79
C PHE A 22 8.38 -9.47 -0.77
N GLN A 23 9.54 -8.88 -1.00
CA GLN A 23 10.61 -8.92 -0.03
C GLN A 23 10.27 -7.97 1.13
N ALA A 24 10.14 -8.54 2.33
CA ALA A 24 9.97 -7.79 3.56
C ALA A 24 11.26 -7.01 3.88
N VAL A 25 11.14 -5.69 4.03
CA VAL A 25 12.22 -4.77 4.38
C VAL A 25 11.84 -4.04 5.66
N VAL A 26 12.58 -4.28 6.72
CA VAL A 26 12.37 -3.60 8.01
C VAL A 26 12.85 -2.15 7.89
N VAL A 27 12.02 -1.21 8.34
CA VAL A 27 12.34 0.22 8.36
C VAL A 27 12.38 0.70 9.80
N GLU A 28 13.60 0.85 10.30
CA GLU A 28 13.89 1.49 11.60
C GLU A 28 14.03 3.01 11.49
N ALA A 29 14.03 3.70 12.64
CA ALA A 29 14.09 5.16 12.71
C ALA A 29 15.30 5.76 11.97
N HIS A 30 16.47 5.10 12.04
CA HIS A 30 17.69 5.60 11.39
C HIS A 30 17.57 5.64 9.85
N HIS A 31 16.82 4.71 9.24
CA HIS A 31 16.55 4.71 7.80
C HIS A 31 15.69 5.91 7.39
N CYS A 32 14.84 6.40 8.30
CA CYS A 32 13.93 7.51 8.06
C CYS A 32 14.63 8.88 8.01
N HIS A 33 15.85 8.99 8.54
CA HIS A 33 16.66 10.22 8.41
C HIS A 33 17.28 10.39 7.02
N GLN A 34 17.41 9.31 6.24
CA GLN A 34 17.94 9.33 4.86
C GLN A 34 17.10 8.46 3.91
N PRO A 35 15.80 8.76 3.75
CA PRO A 35 14.84 7.87 3.09
C PRO A 35 15.19 7.63 1.61
N GLN A 36 15.67 8.66 0.91
CA GLN A 36 16.03 8.58 -0.50
C GLN A 36 17.31 7.76 -0.74
N ALA A 37 18.27 7.84 0.20
CA ALA A 37 19.50 7.05 0.13
C ALA A 37 19.21 5.58 0.44
N PHE A 38 18.39 5.32 1.46
CA PHE A 38 17.92 3.98 1.77
C PHE A 38 17.19 3.36 0.57
N TYR A 39 16.22 4.07 -0.02
CA TYR A 39 15.53 3.58 -1.21
C TYR A 39 16.49 3.35 -2.39
N ALA A 40 17.47 4.23 -2.61
CA ALA A 40 18.51 4.02 -3.63
C ALA A 40 19.31 2.74 -3.41
N GLN A 41 19.62 2.40 -2.15
CA GLN A 41 20.32 1.16 -1.82
C GLN A 41 19.47 -0.07 -2.16
N LEU A 42 18.16 -0.04 -1.89
CA LEU A 42 17.25 -1.12 -2.27
C LEU A 42 17.20 -1.31 -3.79
N ARG A 43 17.20 -0.20 -4.55
CA ARG A 43 17.30 -0.21 -6.02
C ARG A 43 18.61 -0.84 -6.50
N GLN A 44 19.74 -0.45 -5.90
CA GLN A 44 21.07 -1.00 -6.25
C GLN A 44 21.20 -2.48 -5.95
N LYS A 45 20.51 -2.97 -4.90
CA LYS A 45 20.41 -4.39 -4.57
C LYS A 45 19.50 -5.18 -5.53
N GLY A 46 18.82 -4.51 -6.46
CA GLY A 46 17.97 -5.15 -7.47
C GLY A 46 16.58 -5.55 -6.96
N LEU A 47 16.10 -4.98 -5.85
CA LEU A 47 14.77 -5.30 -5.34
C LEU A 47 13.69 -4.71 -6.25
N THR A 48 12.79 -5.57 -6.74
CA THR A 48 11.68 -5.18 -7.63
C THR A 48 10.30 -5.37 -7.00
N ALA A 49 10.19 -6.05 -5.86
CA ALA A 49 8.95 -6.19 -5.10
C ALA A 49 9.25 -6.04 -3.59
N ILE A 50 8.75 -4.96 -2.97
CA ILE A 50 9.13 -4.53 -1.61
C ILE A 50 7.88 -4.39 -0.74
N HIS A 51 7.94 -4.97 0.47
CA HIS A 51 6.98 -4.72 1.54
C HIS A 51 7.72 -4.10 2.73
N PHE A 52 7.47 -2.82 3.01
CA PHE A 52 8.08 -2.16 4.17
C PHE A 52 7.37 -2.58 5.47
N ILE A 53 8.17 -2.97 6.46
CA ILE A 53 7.71 -3.29 7.81
C ILE A 53 8.27 -2.22 8.76
N PRO A 54 7.44 -1.28 9.26
CA PRO A 54 7.94 -0.24 10.15
C PRO A 54 8.28 -0.85 11.53
N GLN A 55 9.50 -0.63 11.98
CA GLN A 55 9.95 -0.90 13.35
C GLN A 55 10.20 0.44 14.04
N LEU A 56 9.10 1.12 14.37
CA LEU A 56 9.05 2.49 14.84
C LEU A 56 8.17 2.60 16.09
N ALA A 57 8.46 3.58 16.96
CA ALA A 57 7.62 3.86 18.11
C ALA A 57 6.37 4.67 17.69
N ALA A 58 5.34 4.69 18.54
CA ALA A 58 4.13 5.46 18.27
C ALA A 58 4.39 6.98 18.08
N GLY A 59 5.42 7.51 18.74
CA GLY A 59 5.84 8.91 18.57
C GLY A 59 6.46 9.21 17.20
N ASP A 60 6.83 8.19 16.43
CA ASP A 60 7.50 8.32 15.14
C ASP A 60 6.52 8.32 13.95
N ALA A 61 5.22 8.46 14.19
CA ALA A 61 4.21 8.46 13.13
C ALA A 61 4.51 9.52 12.05
N ALA A 62 4.91 10.74 12.43
CA ALA A 62 5.29 11.78 11.47
C ALA A 62 6.56 11.41 10.68
N LEU A 63 7.56 10.85 11.37
CA LEU A 63 8.81 10.38 10.75
C LEU A 63 8.55 9.28 9.71
N TRP A 64 7.61 8.38 10.01
CA TRP A 64 7.14 7.36 9.07
C TRP A 64 6.46 7.96 7.83
N GLY A 65 5.59 8.94 8.01
CA GLY A 65 4.93 9.63 6.91
C GLY A 65 5.92 10.38 6.00
N GLU A 66 6.91 11.05 6.59
CA GLU A 66 8.00 11.69 5.85
C GLU A 66 8.82 10.69 5.03
N PHE A 67 9.17 9.53 5.63
CA PHE A 67 9.85 8.44 4.93
C PHE A 67 9.04 7.98 3.70
N LEU A 68 7.75 7.69 3.89
CA LEU A 68 6.87 7.24 2.80
C LEU A 68 6.75 8.28 1.70
N CYS A 69 6.54 9.56 2.05
CA CYS A 69 6.45 10.65 1.08
C CYS A 69 7.74 10.80 0.28
N ALA A 70 8.90 10.72 0.93
CA ALA A 70 10.20 10.85 0.28
C ALA A 70 10.49 9.67 -0.68
N VAL A 71 10.18 8.44 -0.26
CA VAL A 71 10.31 7.26 -1.12
C VAL A 71 9.34 7.35 -2.31
N PHE A 72 8.08 7.71 -2.05
CA PHE A 72 7.06 7.86 -3.09
C PHE A 72 7.43 8.92 -4.12
N HIS A 73 7.92 10.07 -3.67
CA HIS A 73 8.33 11.18 -4.53
C HIS A 73 9.38 10.73 -5.56
N ARG A 74 10.33 9.87 -5.17
CA ARG A 74 11.30 9.31 -6.11
C ARG A 74 10.67 8.23 -7.00
N TRP A 75 10.01 7.27 -6.37
CA TRP A 75 9.39 6.13 -7.05
C TRP A 75 8.43 6.56 -8.18
N VAL A 76 7.56 7.54 -7.92
CA VAL A 76 6.53 8.00 -8.87
C VAL A 76 7.11 8.63 -10.13
N ARG A 77 8.38 9.05 -10.12
CA ARG A 77 9.06 9.67 -11.27
C ARG A 77 9.93 8.70 -12.06
N GLU A 78 10.42 7.64 -11.43
CA GLU A 78 11.49 6.82 -12.00
C GLU A 78 11.16 5.33 -12.10
N ASP A 79 10.27 4.82 -11.25
CA ASP A 79 10.21 3.38 -10.94
C ASP A 79 8.79 2.78 -11.00
N ILE A 80 7.77 3.53 -11.46
CA ILE A 80 6.45 2.95 -11.73
C ILE A 80 6.62 1.83 -12.76
N GLY A 81 6.04 0.66 -12.48
CA GLY A 81 6.15 -0.54 -13.33
C GLY A 81 7.49 -1.28 -13.24
N ARG A 82 8.51 -0.71 -12.59
CA ARG A 82 9.84 -1.33 -12.39
C ARG A 82 10.02 -1.90 -11.01
N ILE A 83 9.54 -1.18 -9.99
CA ILE A 83 9.61 -1.58 -8.59
C ILE A 83 8.20 -1.51 -8.02
N ASN A 84 7.69 -2.63 -7.55
CA ASN A 84 6.40 -2.74 -6.89
C ASN A 84 6.59 -2.58 -5.38
N ILE A 85 6.06 -1.50 -4.81
CA ILE A 85 6.01 -1.31 -3.35
C ILE A 85 4.58 -1.62 -2.91
N LEU A 86 4.42 -2.64 -2.06
CA LEU A 86 3.11 -3.19 -1.68
C LEU A 86 2.14 -2.08 -1.24
N LEU A 87 2.58 -1.24 -0.29
CA LEU A 87 1.77 -0.14 0.24
C LEU A 87 1.28 0.83 -0.85
N PHE A 88 2.12 1.14 -1.85
CA PHE A 88 1.75 2.07 -2.93
C PHE A 88 0.73 1.43 -3.87
N SER A 89 0.91 0.14 -4.17
CA SER A 89 -0.01 -0.63 -4.99
C SER A 89 -1.38 -0.79 -4.32
N GLU A 90 -1.40 -1.13 -3.03
CA GLU A 90 -2.62 -1.19 -2.20
C GLU A 90 -3.32 0.17 -2.14
N THR A 91 -2.54 1.25 -2.01
CA THR A 91 -3.07 2.62 -2.05
C THR A 91 -3.76 2.92 -3.37
N LEU A 92 -3.11 2.61 -4.51
CA LEU A 92 -3.71 2.81 -5.82
C LEU A 92 -4.97 1.95 -6.03
N SER A 93 -4.98 0.70 -5.57
CA SER A 93 -6.17 -0.16 -5.58
C SER A 93 -7.33 0.47 -4.81
N ALA A 94 -7.07 1.01 -3.61
CA ALA A 94 -8.08 1.72 -2.83
C ALA A 94 -8.67 2.93 -3.58
N TRP A 95 -7.82 3.71 -4.26
CA TRP A 95 -8.26 4.82 -5.14
C TRP A 95 -9.05 4.36 -6.36
N CYS A 96 -8.80 3.14 -6.86
CA CYS A 96 -9.54 2.54 -7.97
C CYS A 96 -10.94 2.07 -7.60
N GLY A 97 -11.28 2.04 -6.32
CA GLY A 97 -12.57 1.53 -5.87
C GLY A 97 -12.47 0.13 -5.25
N GLU A 98 -11.31 -0.52 -5.35
CA GLU A 98 -11.10 -1.84 -4.78
C GLU A 98 -11.14 -1.72 -3.25
N THR A 99 -12.01 -2.51 -2.63
CA THR A 99 -12.03 -2.62 -1.17
C THR A 99 -11.03 -3.68 -0.82
N LEU A 100 -9.95 -3.32 -0.13
CA LEU A 100 -9.19 -4.31 0.61
C LEU A 100 -10.11 -4.74 1.74
N THR A 101 -10.67 -5.94 1.62
CA THR A 101 -11.63 -6.48 2.58
C THR A 101 -11.04 -6.42 3.98
N GLN A 102 -11.59 -5.52 4.82
CA GLN A 102 -11.44 -5.62 6.26
C GLN A 102 -12.75 -6.18 6.85
N PRO A 103 -12.68 -7.25 7.65
CA PRO A 103 -13.81 -7.66 8.46
C PRO A 103 -14.02 -6.62 9.59
N GLY A 104 -15.16 -5.94 9.58
CA GLY A 104 -15.57 -5.01 10.64
C GLY A 104 -15.62 -3.55 10.17
N ALA A 105 -16.82 -2.98 10.13
CA ALA A 105 -16.98 -1.54 9.96
C ALA A 105 -16.44 -0.83 11.22
N PRO A 106 -15.71 0.29 11.08
CA PRO A 106 -15.28 1.06 12.23
C PRO A 106 -16.50 1.51 13.03
N ALA A 107 -16.36 1.63 14.36
CA ALA A 107 -17.42 2.20 15.17
C ALA A 107 -17.80 3.60 14.64
N ALA A 108 -19.11 3.91 14.60
CA ALA A 108 -19.64 5.15 14.02
C ALA A 108 -19.09 6.44 14.66
N ASN A 109 -18.52 6.33 15.86
CA ASN A 109 -17.90 7.41 16.63
C ASN A 109 -16.36 7.43 16.60
N SER A 110 -15.73 6.55 15.81
CA SER A 110 -14.28 6.58 15.64
C SER A 110 -13.87 7.69 14.67
N ALA A 111 -12.67 8.25 14.87
CA ALA A 111 -12.05 9.17 13.91
C ALA A 111 -11.90 8.55 12.50
N CYS A 112 -12.07 7.23 12.38
CA CYS A 112 -11.91 6.47 11.15
C CYS A 112 -13.20 6.33 10.33
N TYR A 113 -14.39 6.55 10.90
CA TYR A 113 -15.67 6.39 10.21
C TYR A 113 -15.80 7.20 8.89
N GLY A 114 -15.15 8.36 8.81
CA GLY A 114 -15.09 9.20 7.61
C GLY A 114 -13.70 9.31 6.96
N CYS A 115 -12.74 8.48 7.37
CA CYS A 115 -11.36 8.63 6.91
C CYS A 115 -11.22 8.17 5.45
N PRO A 116 -10.65 8.99 4.53
CA PRO A 116 -10.36 8.57 3.16
C PRO A 116 -9.42 7.36 3.09
N TRP A 117 -8.56 7.20 4.12
CA TRP A 117 -7.68 6.03 4.32
C TRP A 117 -8.41 4.82 4.91
N LEU A 118 -9.70 4.89 5.23
CA LEU A 118 -10.44 3.82 5.94
C LEU A 118 -10.34 2.44 5.25
N ARG A 119 -10.18 2.41 3.93
CA ARG A 119 -10.00 1.15 3.17
C ARG A 119 -8.65 0.45 3.42
N LEU A 120 -7.67 1.17 3.95
CA LEU A 120 -6.30 0.72 4.27
C LEU A 120 -6.00 0.79 5.78
N CYS A 121 -6.71 1.64 6.52
CA CYS A 121 -6.66 1.79 7.97
C CYS A 121 -7.06 0.46 8.61
N ARG A 122 -6.21 -0.15 9.44
CA ARG A 122 -6.57 -1.30 10.30
C ARG A 122 -7.29 -0.87 11.58
N CYS A 123 -8.16 0.12 11.44
CA CYS A 123 -8.74 0.85 12.54
C CYS A 123 -10.03 0.14 12.98
N GLY A 124 -9.85 -1.06 13.54
CA GLY A 124 -10.90 -1.94 14.06
C GLY A 124 -10.95 -1.92 15.59
N GLU A 125 -10.02 -2.62 16.24
CA GLU A 125 -9.98 -2.76 17.72
C GLU A 125 -8.97 -1.82 18.41
N GLN A 126 -7.89 -1.45 17.71
CA GLN A 126 -6.88 -0.50 18.20
C GLN A 126 -6.36 0.35 17.03
N GLU A 127 -6.16 1.65 17.28
CA GLU A 127 -5.62 2.58 16.29
C GLU A 127 -4.17 2.19 15.99
N ASP A 128 -3.84 2.05 14.69
CA ASP A 128 -2.45 1.86 14.27
C ASP A 128 -1.64 3.07 14.77
N PRO A 129 -0.60 2.88 15.60
CA PRO A 129 0.14 3.99 16.19
C PRO A 129 0.82 4.88 15.13
N LEU A 130 1.02 4.37 13.91
CA LEU A 130 1.59 5.12 12.80
C LEU A 130 0.52 5.67 11.85
N CYS A 131 -0.76 5.61 12.20
CA CYS A 131 -1.89 6.06 11.38
C CYS A 131 -1.71 7.49 10.85
N ALA A 132 -1.21 8.41 11.68
CA ALA A 132 -0.94 9.78 11.26
C ALA A 132 0.06 9.86 10.09
N GLY A 133 1.10 9.01 10.09
CA GLY A 133 2.08 8.92 9.01
C GLY A 133 1.51 8.33 7.72
N TYR A 134 0.71 7.27 7.84
CA TYR A 134 0.00 6.71 6.69
C TYR A 134 -0.98 7.72 6.07
N ARG A 135 -1.71 8.47 6.90
CA ARG A 135 -2.62 9.53 6.46
C ARG A 135 -1.86 10.64 5.74
N GLN A 136 -0.74 11.10 6.29
CA GLN A 136 0.13 12.09 5.65
C GLN A 136 0.55 11.63 4.24
N PHE A 137 0.98 10.38 4.10
CA PHE A 137 1.33 9.79 2.81
C PHE A 137 0.13 9.72 1.85
N TYR A 138 -1.05 9.32 2.33
CA TYR A 138 -2.24 9.26 1.49
C TYR A 138 -2.62 10.62 0.91
N ASP A 139 -2.63 11.64 1.77
CA ASP A 139 -2.96 13.01 1.38
C ASP A 139 -1.92 13.54 0.36
N PHE A 140 -0.63 13.31 0.61
CA PHE A 140 0.46 13.68 -0.29
C PHE A 140 0.37 12.99 -1.66
N SER A 141 0.09 11.69 -1.68
CA SER A 141 0.05 10.90 -2.92
C SER A 141 -1.23 11.12 -3.74
N GLY A 142 -2.27 11.69 -3.15
CA GLY A 142 -3.61 11.83 -3.74
C GLY A 142 -3.65 12.38 -5.17
N PRO A 143 -2.99 13.50 -5.51
CA PRO A 143 -2.95 14.01 -6.89
C PRO A 143 -2.42 12.98 -7.90
N TYR A 144 -1.35 12.26 -7.55
CA TYR A 144 -0.73 11.24 -8.39
C TYR A 144 -1.63 10.00 -8.53
N MET A 145 -2.23 9.56 -7.43
CA MET A 145 -3.13 8.41 -7.40
C MET A 145 -4.38 8.63 -8.25
N ARG A 146 -4.95 9.84 -8.26
CA ARG A 146 -6.09 10.19 -9.13
C ARG A 146 -5.73 10.04 -10.61
N VAL A 147 -4.55 10.53 -11.02
CA VAL A 147 -4.10 10.39 -12.42
C VAL A 147 -3.83 8.92 -12.76
N MET A 148 -3.14 8.16 -11.90
CA MET A 148 -2.91 6.73 -12.13
C MET A 148 -4.21 5.91 -12.18
N ARG A 149 -5.21 6.25 -11.36
CA ARG A 149 -6.55 5.68 -11.43
C ARG A 149 -7.20 5.95 -12.79
N ASP A 150 -7.14 7.19 -13.26
CA ASP A 150 -7.76 7.57 -14.53
C ASP A 150 -7.06 6.91 -15.73
N LEU A 151 -5.73 6.74 -15.65
CA LEU A 151 -4.98 5.93 -16.62
C LEU A 151 -5.47 4.48 -16.63
N ARG A 152 -5.61 3.83 -15.46
CA ARG A 152 -6.13 2.45 -15.37
C ARG A 152 -7.54 2.33 -15.96
N ARG A 153 -8.42 3.30 -15.69
CA ARG A 153 -9.79 3.35 -16.28
C ARG A 153 -9.76 3.45 -17.81
N GLN A 154 -8.74 4.09 -18.36
CA GLN A 154 -8.50 4.18 -19.82
C GLN A 154 -7.74 2.96 -20.38
N GLN A 155 -7.53 1.90 -19.57
CA GLN A 155 -6.70 0.75 -19.92
C GLN A 155 -5.25 1.13 -20.28
N ARG A 156 -4.76 2.25 -19.73
CA ARG A 156 -3.38 2.71 -19.89
C ARG A 156 -2.56 2.34 -18.66
N PRO A 157 -1.27 2.01 -18.84
CA PRO A 157 -0.41 1.69 -17.71
C PRO A 157 -0.20 2.91 -16.81
N PRO A 158 -0.14 2.73 -15.47
CA PRO A 158 0.18 3.82 -14.53
C PRO A 158 1.51 4.52 -14.83
N GLU A 159 2.49 3.84 -15.45
CA GLU A 159 3.77 4.42 -15.86
C GLU A 159 3.63 5.65 -16.76
N ALA A 160 2.51 5.78 -17.48
CA ALA A 160 2.22 6.92 -18.33
C ALA A 160 2.07 8.24 -17.54
N LEU A 161 2.03 8.18 -16.21
CA LEU A 161 2.15 9.35 -15.33
C LEU A 161 3.57 9.97 -15.36
N MET A 162 4.63 9.16 -15.37
CA MET A 162 6.03 9.64 -15.26
C MET A 162 6.40 10.76 -16.25
N PRO A 163 6.06 10.69 -17.56
CA PRO A 163 6.37 11.77 -18.50
C PRO A 163 5.60 13.07 -18.21
N LEU A 164 4.49 13.04 -17.47
CA LEU A 164 3.71 14.23 -17.08
C LEU A 164 4.30 14.96 -15.88
N LEU A 165 5.28 14.36 -15.19
CA LEU A 165 5.91 14.89 -13.98
C LEU A 165 7.30 15.51 -14.24
N ARG A 166 7.68 15.64 -15.51
CA ARG A 166 8.96 16.21 -15.95
C ARG A 166 8.88 17.72 -16.14
#